data_AF-A0A5A7ZAJ9-F1
#
_entry.id   AF-A0A5A7ZAJ9-F1
#
_cell.length_a   1.000
_cell.length_b   1.000
_cell.length_c   1.000
_cell.angle_alpha   90.00
_cell.angle_beta   90.00
_cell.angle_gamma   90.00
#
_symmetry.space_group_name_H-M   'P 1'
#
loop_
_entity.id
_entity.type
_entity.pdbx_description
1 polymer ?
#
loop_
_entity_poly.entity_id
_entity_poly.type
_entity_poly.pdbx_seq_one_letter_code
_entity_poly.pdbx_strand_id
1 'polypeptide(L)'
;MLKAGLELRRADGRVDHPHPALLVWPAKDRVFSEAGARRLAETIPHARWETVPDSYSWIPEDRPDLLAGLLLNFLTDHRFITQNP
;
A
#
# COMPACT_ATOMS: atom_id res chain seq x y z
N MET A 1 -17.66 -1.17 -22.94
CA MET A 1 -18.04 -1.15 -21.52
C MET A 1 -16.85 -1.70 -20.74
N LEU A 2 -16.17 -0.85 -19.96
CA LEU A 2 -14.91 -0.98 -19.18
C LEU A 2 -14.00 0.23 -19.46
N LYS A 3 -14.33 1.37 -18.84
CA LYS A 3 -13.45 2.52 -18.63
C LYS A 3 -13.79 3.07 -17.26
N ALA A 4 -12.85 2.94 -16.31
CA ALA A 4 -12.67 3.79 -15.13
C ALA A 4 -11.83 3.03 -14.08
N GLY A 5 -10.57 2.76 -14.41
CA GLY A 5 -9.57 2.38 -13.41
C GLY A 5 -8.62 3.57 -13.28
N LEU A 6 -8.66 4.24 -12.12
CA LEU A 6 -7.84 5.41 -11.77
C LEU A 6 -8.09 6.67 -12.60
N GLU A 7 -9.07 7.48 -12.21
CA GLU A 7 -8.88 8.94 -12.05
C GLU A 7 -10.17 9.55 -11.47
N LEU A 8 -10.26 9.54 -10.13
CA LEU A 8 -11.17 10.42 -9.39
C LEU A 8 -10.33 11.09 -8.31
N ARG A 9 -9.59 12.12 -8.72
CA ARG A 9 -8.95 13.04 -7.79
C ARG A 9 -10.03 14.00 -7.29
N ARG A 10 -10.38 13.92 -6.01
CA ARG A 10 -11.28 14.90 -5.40
C ARG A 10 -10.60 16.26 -5.33
N ALA A 11 -11.40 17.32 -5.16
CA ALA A 11 -10.90 18.70 -5.04
C ALA A 11 -9.94 18.88 -3.85
N ASP A 12 -10.00 18.01 -2.83
CA ASP A 12 -9.09 17.96 -1.68
C ASP A 12 -7.76 17.22 -1.97
N GLY A 13 -7.58 16.73 -3.20
CA GLY A 13 -6.37 16.01 -3.62
C GLY A 13 -6.33 14.53 -3.25
N ARG A 14 -7.36 14.00 -2.58
CA ARG A 14 -7.47 12.56 -2.24
C ARG A 14 -8.00 11.76 -3.43
N VAL A 15 -7.61 10.48 -3.47
CA VAL A 15 -8.11 9.53 -4.47
C VAL A 15 -9.37 8.86 -3.93
N ASP A 16 -10.36 8.68 -4.79
CA ASP A 16 -11.52 7.86 -4.44
C ASP A 16 -11.14 6.37 -4.41
N HIS A 17 -10.76 5.89 -3.22
CA HIS A 17 -10.38 4.51 -2.97
C HIS A 17 -11.20 3.95 -1.79
N PRO A 18 -12.24 3.13 -2.06
CA PRO A 18 -13.15 2.66 -1.03
C PRO A 18 -12.60 1.46 -0.23
N HIS A 19 -11.44 0.93 -0.60
CA HIS A 19 -10.87 -0.27 -0.01
C HIS A 19 -9.71 0.07 0.94
N PRO A 20 -9.45 -0.75 1.97
CA PRO A 20 -8.22 -0.66 2.75
C PRO A 20 -7.01 -0.82 1.82
N ALA A 21 -5.93 -0.08 2.10
CA ALA A 21 -4.68 -0.17 1.36
C ALA A 21 -3.50 -0.37 2.32
N LEU A 22 -2.55 -1.22 1.93
CA LEU A 22 -1.27 -1.37 2.61
C LEU A 22 -0.18 -0.71 1.76
N LEU A 23 0.47 0.31 2.31
CA LEU A 23 1.66 0.92 1.72
C LEU A 23 2.90 0.38 2.44
N VAL A 24 3.68 -0.45 1.75
CA VAL A 24 4.96 -0.98 2.26
C VAL A 24 6.10 -0.18 1.65
N TRP A 25 6.96 0.39 2.49
CA TRP A 25 8.04 1.28 2.04
C TRP A 25 9.41 0.85 2.60
N PRO A 26 10.53 0.98 1.86
CA PRO A 26 11.84 0.61 2.38
C PRO A 26 12.40 1.69 3.28
N ALA A 27 13.11 1.31 4.34
CA ALA A 27 13.77 2.27 5.22
C ALA A 27 14.96 3.00 4.56
N LYS A 28 15.58 2.41 3.53
CA LYS A 28 16.80 2.93 2.89
C LYS A 28 16.60 3.24 1.41
N ASP A 29 15.36 3.53 0.98
CA ASP A 29 15.05 3.79 -0.42
C ASP A 29 15.86 4.98 -0.98
N ARG A 30 16.46 4.78 -2.15
CA ARG A 30 17.25 5.78 -2.88
C ARG A 30 16.55 6.30 -4.14
N VAL A 31 15.51 5.60 -4.57
CA VAL A 31 14.75 5.90 -5.79
C VAL A 31 13.49 6.66 -5.44
N PHE A 32 12.78 6.23 -4.39
CA PHE A 32 11.55 6.86 -3.94
C PHE A 32 11.74 7.53 -2.58
N SER A 33 11.42 8.82 -2.49
CA SER A 33 11.61 9.58 -1.26
C SER A 33 10.57 9.25 -0.20
N GLU A 34 10.96 9.32 1.07
CA GLU A 34 10.07 9.19 2.22
C GLU A 34 8.92 10.23 2.18
N ALA A 35 9.23 11.45 1.74
CA ALA A 35 8.21 12.49 1.57
C ALA A 35 7.15 12.09 0.52
N GLY A 36 7.56 11.38 -0.55
CA GLY A 36 6.65 10.80 -1.52
C GLY A 36 5.76 9.72 -0.90
N ALA A 37 6.34 8.82 -0.10
CA ALA A 37 5.62 7.79 0.65
C ALA A 37 4.55 8.39 1.55
N ARG A 38 4.93 9.39 2.35
CA ARG A 38 4.04 10.08 3.27
C ARG A 38 2.90 10.76 2.54
N ARG A 39 3.19 11.48 1.45
CA ARG A 39 2.17 12.12 0.62
C ARG A 39 1.19 11.09 0.05
N LEU A 40 1.68 9.92 -0.36
CA LEU A 40 0.82 8.83 -0.85
C LEU A 40 -0.09 8.29 0.25
N ALA A 41 0.45 8.06 1.46
CA ALA A 41 -0.33 7.63 2.62
C ALA A 41 -1.42 8.65 3.02
N GLU A 42 -1.14 9.95 2.91
CA GLU A 42 -2.11 11.02 3.18
C GLU A 42 -3.18 11.15 2.06
N THR A 43 -2.85 10.71 0.85
CA THR A 43 -3.71 10.80 -0.35
C THR A 43 -4.72 9.65 -0.45
N ILE A 44 -4.33 8.44 0.01
CA ILE A 44 -5.17 7.24 -0.05
C ILE A 44 -5.95 7.11 1.27
N PRO A 45 -7.29 7.23 1.26
CA PRO A 45 -8.10 6.97 2.44
C PRO A 45 -7.87 5.56 2.99
N HIS A 46 -7.77 5.43 4.31
CA HIS A 46 -7.57 4.14 5.01
C HIS A 46 -6.27 3.39 4.66
N ALA A 47 -5.26 4.09 4.15
CA ALA A 47 -3.95 3.49 3.95
C ALA A 47 -3.23 3.24 5.29
N ARG A 48 -2.73 2.02 5.48
CA ARG A 48 -1.74 1.68 6.52
C ARG A 48 -0.36 1.78 5.91
N TRP A 49 0.52 2.58 6.51
CA TRP A 49 1.93 2.69 6.08
C TRP A 49 2.82 1.86 7.01
N GLU A 50 3.58 0.94 6.43
CA GLU A 50 4.59 0.11 7.08
C GLU A 50 5.96 0.34 6.46
N THR A 51 6.97 0.54 7.29
CA THR A 51 8.37 0.68 6.84
C THR A 51 9.14 -0.60 7.09
N VAL A 52 9.83 -1.10 6.08
CA VAL A 52 10.63 -2.33 6.16
C VAL A 52 12.11 -1.98 6.38
N PRO A 53 12.71 -2.39 7.52
CA PRO A 53 14.12 -2.15 7.79
C PRO A 53 15.01 -3.02 6.90
N ASP A 54 16.24 -2.58 6.68
CA ASP A 54 17.26 -3.30 5.89
C ASP A 54 16.80 -3.71 4.48
N SER A 55 16.04 -2.83 3.84
CA SER A 55 15.64 -2.95 2.44
C SER A 55 15.79 -1.65 1.66
N TYR A 56 15.94 -1.80 0.35
CA TYR A 56 15.86 -0.78 -0.69
C TYR A 56 14.57 -0.98 -1.50
N SER A 57 14.49 -0.38 -2.69
CA SER A 57 13.27 -0.36 -3.51
C SER A 57 12.72 -1.76 -3.86
N TRP A 58 13.52 -2.81 -3.70
CA TRP A 58 13.19 -4.21 -3.99
C TRP A 58 12.96 -4.99 -2.69
N ILE A 59 11.95 -4.55 -1.92
CA ILE A 59 11.54 -5.18 -0.66
C ILE A 59 11.25 -6.69 -0.79
N PRO A 60 10.59 -7.19 -1.88
CA PRO A 60 10.36 -8.63 -2.03
C PRO A 60 11.65 -9.46 -2.04
N GLU A 61 12.73 -8.91 -2.57
CA GLU A 61 14.04 -9.55 -2.67
C GLU A 61 14.87 -9.35 -1.39
N ASP A 62 14.84 -8.14 -0.82
CA ASP A 62 15.64 -7.81 0.36
C ASP A 62 15.08 -8.47 1.63
N ARG A 63 13.75 -8.41 1.83
CA ARG A 63 13.06 -8.83 3.07
C ARG A 63 11.77 -9.61 2.78
N PRO A 64 11.85 -10.77 2.09
CA PRO A 64 10.68 -11.57 1.71
C PRO A 64 9.83 -11.97 2.92
N ASP A 65 10.45 -12.37 4.03
CA ASP A 65 9.74 -12.84 5.22
C ASP A 65 8.90 -11.73 5.87
N LEU A 66 9.47 -10.51 5.97
CA LEU A 66 8.74 -9.37 6.53
C LEU A 66 7.60 -8.94 5.61
N LEU A 67 7.85 -8.88 4.31
CA LEU A 67 6.81 -8.53 3.35
C LEU A 67 5.66 -9.53 3.40
N ALA A 68 5.95 -10.83 3.39
CA ALA A 68 4.94 -11.88 3.51
C ALA A 68 4.14 -11.76 4.82
N GLY A 69 4.81 -11.50 5.95
CA GLY A 69 4.14 -11.28 7.23
C GLY A 69 3.20 -10.07 7.22
N LEU A 70 3.65 -8.93 6.66
CA LEU A 70 2.83 -7.72 6.51
C LEU A 70 1.59 -7.96 5.64
N LEU A 71 1.75 -8.69 4.54
CA LEU A 71 0.64 -9.06 3.64
C LEU A 71 -0.35 -10.00 4.34
N LEU A 72 0.13 -11.04 5.01
CA LEU A 72 -0.74 -11.99 5.73
C LEU A 72 -1.52 -11.30 6.85
N ASN A 73 -0.86 -10.43 7.62
CA ASN A 73 -1.53 -9.64 8.67
C ASN A 73 -2.61 -8.76 8.06
N PHE A 74 -2.28 -8.01 7.00
CA PHE A 74 -3.24 -7.14 6.32
C PHE A 74 -4.45 -7.91 5.77
N LEU A 75 -4.23 -9.05 5.12
CA LEU A 75 -5.30 -9.88 4.58
C LEU A 75 -6.16 -10.51 5.69
N THR A 76 -5.57 -10.81 6.84
CA THR A 76 -6.31 -11.33 8.01
C THR A 76 -7.17 -10.24 8.64
N ASP A 77 -6.61 -9.03 8.81
CA ASP A 77 -7.31 -7.86 9.35
C ASP A 77 -8.50 -7.44 8.47
N HIS A 78 -8.37 -7.66 7.16
CA HIS A 78 -9.39 -7.32 6.16
C HIS A 78 -10.05 -8.54 5.55
N ARG A 79 -10.20 -9.62 6.35
CA ARG A 79 -10.67 -10.94 5.93
C ARG A 79 -11.73 -10.86 4.84
N PHE A 80 -11.32 -11.18 3.62
CA PHE A 80 -12.23 -11.44 2.53
C PHE A 80 -12.88 -12.79 2.81
N ILE A 81 -14.16 -12.79 3.16
CA ILE A 81 -14.96 -14.01 3.04
C ILE A 81 -15.02 -14.26 1.55
N THR A 82 -14.18 -15.17 1.04
CA THR A 82 -14.42 -15.77 -0.27
C THR A 82 -15.73 -16.53 -0.14
N GLN A 83 -16.82 -15.89 -0.55
CA GLN A 83 -18.01 -16.63 -0.96
C GLN A 83 -17.59 -17.40 -2.22
N ASN A 84 -17.14 -18.62 -2.03
CA ASN A 84 -17.04 -19.58 -3.12
C ASN A 84 -18.34 -20.42 -3.08
N PRO A 85 -19.02 -20.63 -4.22
CA PRO A 85 -20.26 -21.40 -4.29
C PRO A 85 -20.08 -22.87 -3.86
#